data_AF-I3T4N1-F1
#
_entry.id   AF-I3T4N1-F1
#
_cell.length_a   1.000
_cell.length_b   1.000
_cell.length_c   1.000
_cell.angle_alpha   90.00
_cell.angle_beta   90.00
_cell.angle_gamma   90.00
#
_symmetry.space_group_name_H-M   'P 1'
#
loop_
_entity.id
_entity.type
_entity.pdbx_description
1 polymer ?
#
loop_
_entity_poly.entity_id
_entity_poly.type
_entity_poly.pdbx_seq_one_letter_code
_entity_poly.pdbx_strand_id
1 'polypeptide(L)'
;MAELGLVGDGPNSYQIWLGGTPNQTSIAQSFMDKVKLQDLEKVLEPLFYYWKQKRQSKESFGVFTNRMGFEKLKEYVEKWEGPVAAPTRQNLQPFADRETYEAMEESAKLQTRLLISGPWKYPQLCCCHQMER
;
A
#
# COMPACT_ATOMS: atom_id res chain seq x y z
N MET A 1 0.14 -23.02 9.19
CA MET A 1 -1.24 -22.50 9.28
C MET A 1 -1.25 -21.00 9.02
N ALA A 2 -2.35 -20.46 8.50
CA ALA A 2 -2.43 -19.06 8.07
C ALA A 2 -2.47 -18.09 9.27
N GLU A 3 -1.84 -16.91 9.13
CA GLU A 3 -1.93 -15.83 10.12
C GLU A 3 -3.33 -15.21 10.17
N LEU A 4 -3.96 -15.13 9.00
CA LEU A 4 -5.34 -14.74 8.75
C LEU A 4 -6.00 -15.85 7.93
N GLY A 5 -7.03 -16.48 8.49
CA GLY A 5 -7.86 -17.47 7.83
C GLY A 5 -9.28 -16.96 7.61
N LEU A 6 -9.85 -17.25 6.45
CA LEU A 6 -11.25 -17.01 6.14
C LEU A 6 -11.90 -18.37 5.88
N VAL A 7 -12.83 -18.76 6.74
CA VAL A 7 -13.54 -20.04 6.65
C VAL A 7 -14.99 -19.74 6.26
N GLY A 8 -15.48 -20.30 5.16
CA GLY A 8 -16.87 -20.07 4.72
C GLY A 8 -17.86 -20.73 5.68
N ASP A 9 -18.78 -19.95 6.25
CA ASP A 9 -19.86 -20.44 7.14
C ASP A 9 -21.23 -20.44 6.43
N GLY A 10 -21.31 -19.86 5.23
CA GLY A 10 -22.56 -19.75 4.47
C GLY A 10 -22.45 -18.86 3.23
N PRO A 11 -23.56 -18.65 2.50
CA PRO A 11 -23.57 -17.79 1.32
C PRO A 11 -23.20 -16.35 1.69
N ASN A 12 -22.10 -15.87 1.10
CA ASN A 12 -21.57 -14.52 1.31
C ASN A 12 -21.15 -14.19 2.77
N SER A 13 -20.89 -15.21 3.60
CA SER A 13 -20.51 -15.07 5.01
C SER A 13 -19.28 -15.90 5.36
N TYR A 14 -18.35 -15.30 6.10
CA TYR A 14 -17.08 -15.89 6.49
C TYR A 14 -16.85 -15.78 7.99
N GLN A 15 -16.20 -16.80 8.53
CA GLN A 15 -15.60 -16.80 9.85
C GLN A 15 -14.12 -16.41 9.73
N ILE A 16 -13.69 -15.46 10.54
CA ILE A 16 -12.32 -14.94 10.55
C ILE A 16 -11.54 -15.64 11.64
N TRP A 17 -10.41 -16.22 11.26
CA TRP A 17 -9.47 -16.91 12.13
C TRP A 17 -8.15 -16.14 12.19
N LEU A 18 -7.63 -15.91 13.40
CA LEU A 18 -6.41 -15.14 13.63
C LEU A 18 -5.48 -15.88 14.59
N GLY A 19 -4.17 -15.61 14.50
CA GLY A 19 -3.18 -16.09 15.47
C GLY A 19 -2.28 -17.23 15.02
N GLY A 20 -2.40 -17.67 13.76
CA GLY A 20 -1.38 -18.53 13.16
C GLY A 20 -0.06 -17.79 12.99
N THR A 21 1.06 -18.49 13.08
CA THR A 21 2.40 -17.91 12.87
C THR A 21 2.95 -18.29 11.50
N PRO A 22 3.87 -17.49 10.91
CA PRO A 22 4.54 -17.83 9.65
C PRO A 22 5.28 -19.18 9.73
N ASN A 23 5.81 -19.50 10.91
CA ASN A 23 6.50 -20.77 11.19
C ASN A 23 5.52 -21.94 11.42
N GLN A 24 4.22 -21.71 11.33
CA GLN A 24 3.16 -22.71 11.45
C GLN A 24 3.11 -23.44 12.81
N THR A 25 3.70 -22.85 13.85
CA THR A 25 3.76 -23.43 15.19
C THR A 25 2.54 -23.09 16.04
N SER A 26 1.82 -22.03 15.70
CA SER A 26 0.63 -21.58 16.43
C SER A 26 -0.64 -21.90 15.65
N ILE A 27 -1.67 -22.28 16.40
CA ILE A 27 -3.00 -22.60 15.89
C ILE A 27 -3.83 -21.30 15.87
N ALA A 28 -4.42 -20.98 14.72
CA ALA A 28 -5.35 -19.87 14.62
C ALA A 28 -6.62 -20.15 15.44
N GLN A 29 -7.19 -19.13 16.06
CA GLN A 29 -8.44 -19.21 16.81
C GLN A 29 -9.52 -18.36 16.13
N SER A 30 -10.79 -18.72 16.35
CA SER A 30 -11.90 -17.92 15.81
C SER A 30 -11.92 -16.56 16.49
N PHE A 31 -11.90 -15.51 15.68
CA PHE A 31 -11.97 -14.13 16.12
C PHE A 31 -13.39 -13.58 16.02
N MET A 32 -14.02 -13.75 14.85
CA MET A 32 -15.36 -13.28 14.52
C MET A 32 -16.07 -14.28 13.61
N ASP A 33 -17.33 -14.53 13.90
CA ASP A 33 -18.18 -15.43 13.13
C ASP A 33 -19.14 -14.62 12.24
N LYS A 34 -19.55 -15.20 11.10
CA LYS A 34 -20.61 -14.67 10.22
C LYS A 34 -20.38 -13.24 9.70
N VAL A 35 -19.14 -12.90 9.37
CA VAL A 35 -18.81 -11.62 8.73
C VAL A 35 -19.24 -11.66 7.27
N LYS A 36 -20.07 -10.70 6.84
CA LYS A 36 -20.47 -10.58 5.44
C LYS A 36 -19.27 -10.16 4.59
N LEU A 37 -19.20 -10.61 3.35
CA LEU A 37 -18.12 -10.22 2.42
C LEU A 37 -17.93 -8.70 2.31
N GLN A 38 -19.05 -7.96 2.29
CA GLN A 38 -19.06 -6.49 2.19
C GLN A 38 -18.53 -5.79 3.46
N ASP A 39 -18.62 -6.45 4.61
CA ASP A 39 -18.19 -5.89 5.89
C ASP A 39 -16.78 -6.39 6.28
N LEU A 40 -16.16 -7.25 5.47
CA LEU A 40 -14.85 -7.81 5.74
C LEU A 40 -13.78 -6.71 5.80
N GLU A 41 -13.85 -5.74 4.90
CA GLU A 41 -12.93 -4.60 4.86
C GLU A 41 -12.98 -3.79 6.15
N LYS A 42 -14.17 -3.58 6.72
CA LYS A 42 -14.37 -2.85 7.98
C LYS A 42 -13.68 -3.52 9.17
N VAL A 43 -13.49 -4.85 9.11
CA VAL A 43 -12.79 -5.62 10.15
C VAL A 43 -11.29 -5.65 9.87
N LEU A 44 -10.88 -5.87 8.63
CA LEU A 44 -9.47 -6.03 8.27
C LEU A 44 -8.69 -4.70 8.29
N GLU A 45 -9.33 -3.59 7.92
CA GLU A 45 -8.73 -2.25 7.95
C GLU A 45 -8.15 -1.87 9.32
N PRO A 46 -8.92 -1.84 10.43
CA PRO A 46 -8.38 -1.48 11.73
C PRO A 46 -7.28 -2.45 12.15
N LEU A 47 -7.43 -3.75 11.91
CA LEU A 47 -6.42 -4.75 12.27
C LEU A 47 -5.05 -4.44 11.64
N PHE A 48 -5.02 -4.18 10.33
CA PHE A 48 -3.77 -3.85 9.63
C PHE A 48 -3.26 -2.45 9.98
N TYR A 49 -4.16 -1.50 10.20
CA TYR A 49 -3.79 -0.14 10.61
C TYR A 49 -3.08 -0.12 11.98
N TYR A 50 -3.62 -0.84 12.97
CA TYR A 50 -3.00 -0.95 14.29
C TYR A 50 -1.75 -1.82 14.27
N TRP A 51 -1.71 -2.88 13.46
CA TRP A 51 -0.49 -3.67 13.27
C TRP A 51 0.65 -2.80 12.72
N LYS A 52 0.39 -1.99 11.69
CA LYS A 52 1.41 -1.10 11.11
C LYS A 52 1.98 -0.12 12.14
N GLN A 53 1.15 0.41 13.05
CA GLN A 53 1.56 1.40 14.05
C GLN A 53 2.22 0.80 15.29
N LYS A 54 1.74 -0.35 15.76
CA LYS A 54 2.11 -0.94 17.07
C LYS A 54 2.97 -2.19 16.96
N ARG A 55 3.37 -2.59 15.75
CA ARG A 55 4.29 -3.72 15.55
C ARG A 55 5.68 -3.41 16.07
N GLN A 56 6.32 -4.41 16.64
CA GLN A 56 7.73 -4.37 16.97
C GLN A 56 8.60 -4.68 15.74
N SER A 57 9.91 -4.41 15.83
CA SER A 57 10.84 -4.71 14.74
C SER A 57 10.83 -6.21 14.43
N LYS A 58 10.62 -6.55 13.15
CA LYS A 58 10.53 -7.94 12.64
C LYS A 58 9.38 -8.79 13.21
N GLU A 59 8.36 -8.18 13.80
CA GLU A 59 7.17 -8.89 14.28
C GLU A 59 6.20 -9.20 13.12
N SER A 60 5.74 -10.45 13.04
CA SER A 60 4.72 -10.90 12.08
C SER A 60 3.31 -10.59 12.59
N PHE A 61 2.31 -10.62 11.70
CA PHE A 61 0.94 -10.26 12.07
C PHE A 61 0.36 -11.23 13.09
N GLY A 62 0.59 -12.53 12.91
CA GLY A 62 0.14 -13.56 13.84
C GLY A 62 0.70 -13.41 15.26
N VAL A 63 2.01 -13.11 15.36
CA VAL A 63 2.66 -12.87 16.65
C VAL A 63 2.09 -11.62 17.33
N PHE A 64 1.84 -10.56 16.55
CA PHE A 64 1.19 -9.35 17.04
C PHE A 64 -0.21 -9.62 17.59
N THR A 65 -1.04 -10.38 16.85
CA THR A 65 -2.39 -10.76 17.29
C THR A 65 -2.34 -11.55 18.61
N ASN A 66 -1.42 -12.52 18.71
CA ASN A 66 -1.26 -13.33 19.92
C ASN A 66 -0.80 -12.50 21.12
N ARG A 67 0.06 -11.50 20.92
CA ARG A 67 0.54 -10.59 21.98
C ARG A 67 -0.52 -9.60 22.45
N MET A 68 -1.31 -9.07 21.53
CA MET A 68 -2.35 -8.09 21.85
C MET A 68 -3.56 -8.73 22.51
N GLY A 69 -3.91 -9.95 22.11
CA GLY A 69 -5.10 -10.67 22.55
C GLY A 69 -6.38 -10.20 21.86
N PHE A 70 -7.37 -11.08 21.78
CA PHE A 70 -8.59 -10.82 21.01
C PHE A 70 -9.47 -9.71 21.59
N GLU A 71 -9.46 -9.50 22.91
CA GLU A 71 -10.24 -8.44 23.55
C GLU A 71 -9.85 -7.05 23.03
N LYS A 72 -8.54 -6.75 22.99
CA LYS A 72 -8.04 -5.47 22.47
C LYS A 72 -8.28 -5.31 20.97
N LEU A 73 -8.20 -6.40 20.22
CA LEU A 73 -8.46 -6.37 18.78
C LEU A 73 -9.93 -6.09 18.48
N LYS A 74 -10.86 -6.66 19.26
CA LYS A 74 -12.29 -6.35 19.14
C LYS A 74 -12.58 -4.88 19.46
N GLU A 75 -11.98 -4.36 20.52
CA GLU A 75 -12.09 -2.93 20.88
C GLU A 75 -11.62 -2.02 19.73
N TYR A 76 -10.56 -2.40 19.02
CA TYR A 76 -10.07 -1.64 17.87
C TYR A 76 -10.98 -1.68 16.65
N VAL A 77 -11.67 -2.79 16.42
CA VAL A 77 -12.66 -2.93 15.35
C VAL A 77 -13.91 -2.11 15.69
N GLU A 78 -14.37 -2.15 16.96
CA GLU A 78 -15.54 -1.39 17.41
C GLU A 78 -15.32 0.12 17.37
N LYS A 79 -14.12 0.59 17.71
CA LYS A 79 -13.77 2.02 17.68
C LYS A 79 -13.38 2.55 16.30
N TRP A 80 -13.45 1.73 15.26
CA TRP A 80 -12.99 2.13 13.92
C TRP A 80 -14.01 3.03 13.22
N GLU A 81 -13.69 4.30 13.10
CA GLU A 81 -14.48 5.30 12.36
C GLU A 81 -13.92 5.56 10.95
N GLY A 82 -13.02 4.69 10.47
CA GLY A 82 -12.36 4.79 9.17
C GLY A 82 -10.94 5.37 9.25
N PRO A 83 -10.16 5.21 8.17
CA PRO A 83 -8.81 5.74 8.14
C PRO A 83 -8.85 7.26 8.07
N VAL A 84 -8.19 7.93 9.03
CA VAL A 84 -7.79 9.34 8.85
C VAL A 84 -6.96 9.37 7.57
N ALA A 85 -7.49 10.01 6.53
CA ALA A 85 -6.88 10.07 5.21
C ALA A 85 -5.39 10.32 5.38
N ALA A 86 -4.56 9.38 4.90
CA ALA A 86 -3.12 9.59 4.87
C ALA A 86 -2.87 10.97 4.23
N PRO A 87 -1.98 11.81 4.77
CA PRO A 87 -1.66 13.06 4.10
C PRO A 87 -1.24 12.68 2.67
N THR A 88 -2.01 13.14 1.69
CA THR A 88 -1.67 13.06 0.27
C THR A 88 -0.19 13.37 0.19
N ARG A 89 0.60 12.43 -0.34
CA ARG A 89 2.03 12.65 -0.57
C ARG A 89 2.17 14.06 -1.11
N GLN A 90 2.85 14.91 -0.35
CA GLN A 90 3.02 16.32 -0.70
C GLN A 90 3.42 16.37 -2.17
N ASN A 91 2.61 17.06 -2.96
CA ASN A 91 3.02 17.52 -4.27
C ASN A 91 4.29 18.34 -4.02
N LEU A 92 5.44 17.70 -4.10
CA LEU A 92 6.72 18.40 -4.19
C LEU A 92 6.65 19.06 -5.55
N GLN A 93 6.05 20.26 -5.60
CA GLN A 93 6.31 21.17 -6.69
C GLN A 93 7.83 21.35 -6.68
N PRO A 94 8.55 21.03 -7.76
CA PRO A 94 9.92 21.44 -7.85
C PRO A 94 9.89 22.96 -7.90
N PHE A 95 10.08 23.60 -6.74
CA PHE A 95 10.57 24.97 -6.64
C PHE A 95 12.02 24.90 -7.15
N ALA A 96 12.19 24.72 -8.44
CA ALA A 96 13.42 25.04 -9.12
C ALA A 96 13.27 26.52 -9.51
N ASP A 97 14.14 27.36 -8.96
CA ASP A 97 14.25 28.76 -9.36
C ASP A 97 14.40 28.86 -10.89
N ARG A 98 13.92 29.96 -11.47
CA ARG A 98 13.94 30.17 -12.94
C ARG A 98 15.33 29.97 -13.53
N GLU A 99 16.35 30.37 -12.78
CA GLU A 99 17.76 30.23 -13.14
C GLU A 99 18.18 28.75 -13.28
N THR A 100 17.60 27.84 -12.50
CA THR A 100 17.92 26.41 -12.58
C THR A 100 17.33 25.77 -13.84
N TYR A 101 16.15 26.22 -14.28
CA TYR A 101 15.57 25.82 -15.57
C TYR A 101 16.40 26.32 -16.74
N GLU A 102 16.81 27.59 -16.72
CA GLU A 102 17.66 28.19 -17.76
C GLU A 102 19.01 27.44 -17.86
N ALA A 103 19.65 27.11 -16.73
CA ALA A 103 20.89 26.34 -16.70
C ALA A 103 20.75 24.90 -17.22
N MET A 104 19.64 24.21 -16.90
CA MET A 104 19.36 22.89 -17.46
C MET A 104 19.12 22.96 -18.97
N GLU A 105 18.44 24.01 -19.46
CA GLU A 105 18.16 24.18 -20.89
C GLU A 105 19.44 24.50 -21.69
N GLU A 106 20.35 25.30 -21.14
CA GLU A 106 21.67 25.53 -21.74
C GLU A 106 22.49 24.23 -21.83
N SER A 107 22.49 23.43 -20.76
CA SER A 107 23.16 22.13 -20.71
C SER A 107 22.58 21.16 -21.74
N ALA A 108 21.25 21.14 -21.91
CA ALA A 108 20.55 20.31 -22.88
C ALA A 108 20.82 20.75 -24.33
N LYS A 109 20.95 22.06 -24.60
CA LYS A 109 21.33 22.59 -25.92
C LYS A 109 22.76 22.19 -26.31
N LEU A 110 23.68 22.12 -25.35
CA LEU A 110 25.05 21.65 -25.57
C LEU A 110 25.08 20.14 -25.89
N GLN A 111 24.31 19.31 -25.17
CA GLN A 111 24.19 17.88 -25.49
C GLN A 111 23.49 17.63 -26.82
N THR A 112 22.46 18.42 -27.14
CA THR A 112 21.77 18.32 -28.43
C THR A 112 22.72 18.65 -29.58
N ARG A 113 23.56 19.70 -29.45
CA ARG A 113 24.57 20.07 -30.45
C ARG A 113 25.61 18.97 -30.71
N LEU A 114 25.96 18.18 -29.69
CA LEU A 114 26.86 17.03 -29.84
C LEU A 114 26.20 15.81 -30.50
N LEU A 115 24.87 15.68 -30.40
CA LEU A 115 24.13 14.59 -31.03
C LEU A 115 23.82 14.83 -32.52
N ILE A 116 23.80 16.09 -33.00
CA ILE A 116 23.55 16.41 -34.42
C ILE A 116 24.82 16.39 -35.29
N SER A 117 26.02 16.35 -34.70
CA SER A 117 27.30 16.28 -35.42
C SER A 117 27.91 14.87 -35.48
N GLY A 118 27.26 13.88 -34.87
CA GLY A 118 27.62 12.47 -34.99
C GLY A 118 27.01 11.81 -36.24
N PRO A 119 27.66 10.78 -36.83
CA PRO A 119 27.27 10.23 -38.13
C PRO A 119 26.00 9.35 -38.11
N TRP A 120 25.31 9.27 -36.98
CA TRP A 120 24.18 8.36 -36.79
C TRP A 120 22.85 9.07 -37.06
N LYS A 121 22.47 9.14 -38.35
CA LYS A 121 21.09 9.36 -38.76
C LYS A 121 20.22 8.21 -38.23
N TYR A 122 19.41 8.45 -37.21
CA TYR A 122 18.26 7.59 -36.92
C TYR A 122 16.98 8.29 -37.40
N PRO A 123 16.12 7.58 -38.15
CA PRO A 123 14.90 8.14 -38.71
C PRO A 123 13.87 8.37 -37.60
N GLN A 124 13.33 9.60 -37.56
CA GLN A 124 12.09 9.90 -36.86
C GLN A 124 10.97 8.99 -37.39
N LEU A 125 10.40 8.18 -36.52
CA LEU A 125 9.02 7.74 -36.63
C LEU A 125 8.29 8.13 -35.35
N CYS A 126 7.50 9.18 -35.51
CA CYS A 126 6.49 9.66 -34.60
C CYS A 126 5.53 8.55 -34.19
N CYS A 127 5.21 8.47 -32.90
CA CYS A 127 3.85 8.13 -32.48
C CYS A 127 3.56 8.75 -31.11
N CYS A 128 3.43 10.07 -31.08
CA CYS A 128 2.60 10.75 -30.09
C CYS A 128 1.86 11.89 -30.81
N HIS A 129 1.02 11.48 -31.76
CA HIS A 129 -0.11 12.27 -32.18
C HIS A 129 -1.31 11.79 -31.35
N GLN A 130 -2.13 12.73 -30.90
CA GLN A 130 -3.48 12.57 -30.33
C GLN A 130 -3.62 12.73 -28.80
N MET A 131 -3.59 13.98 -28.32
CA MET A 131 -4.69 14.48 -27.47
C MET A 131 -4.66 16.01 -27.33
N GLU A 132 -5.19 16.69 -28.35
CA GLU A 132 -5.96 17.93 -28.18
C GLU A 132 -7.16 17.86 -29.13
N ARG A 133 -8.24 17.27 -28.63
CA ARG A 133 -9.61 17.79 -28.73
C ARG A 133 -10.53 17.01 -27.79
#